data_AF-A0A4S4AML1-F1
#
_entry.id   AF-A0A4S4AML1-F1
#
_cell.length_a   1.000
_cell.length_b   1.000
_cell.length_c   1.000
_cell.angle_alpha   90.00
_cell.angle_beta   90.00
_cell.angle_gamma   90.00
#
_symmetry.space_group_name_H-M   'P 1'
#
loop_
_entity.id
_entity.type
_entity.pdbx_description
1 polymer ?
#
loop_
_entity_poly.entity_id
_entity_poly.type
_entity_poly.pdbx_seq_one_letter_code
_entity_poly.pdbx_strand_id
1 'polypeptide(L)' 'MEWESWSAFWQMGGAAPYVWGSYGVTLVLVALELVLVLRRRKDTAARLLRWRRAVGKDVGGPQARMESIE' A
#
# COMPACT_ATOMS: atom_id res chain seq x y z
N MET A 1 26.43 -36.69 -7.14
CA MET A 1 26.03 -35.26 -7.13
C MET A 1 24.50 -35.21 -7.06
N GLU A 2 23.95 -35.64 -5.93
CA GLU A 2 22.54 -35.99 -5.73
C GLU A 2 21.70 -34.80 -5.25
N TRP A 3 21.51 -33.78 -6.09
CA TRP A 3 20.40 -32.82 -5.92
C TRP A 3 19.16 -33.33 -6.67
N GLU A 4 18.75 -34.57 -6.36
CA GLU A 4 17.81 -35.35 -7.16
C GLU A 4 16.33 -34.99 -6.97
N SER A 5 15.94 -34.08 -6.07
CA SER A 5 14.51 -33.74 -5.95
C SER A 5 14.20 -32.51 -5.09
N TRP A 6 13.12 -31.82 -5.49
CA TRP A 6 12.35 -30.86 -4.68
C TRP A 6 12.03 -31.41 -3.27
N SER A 7 11.92 -32.74 -3.14
CA SER A 7 11.73 -33.44 -1.85
C SER A 7 12.87 -33.18 -0.85
N ALA A 8 14.13 -33.11 -1.29
CA ALA A 8 15.29 -32.89 -0.42
C ALA A 8 15.30 -31.51 0.26
N PHE A 9 14.68 -30.50 -0.36
CA PHE A 9 14.49 -29.17 0.25
C PHE A 9 13.50 -29.19 1.41
N TRP A 10 12.45 -30.01 1.32
CA TRP A 10 11.49 -30.22 2.40
C TRP A 10 11.98 -31.25 3.42
N GLN A 11 12.85 -32.16 3.00
CA GLN A 11 13.48 -33.22 3.80
C GLN A 11 14.91 -32.83 4.22
N MET A 12 15.18 -31.55 4.51
CA MET A 12 16.42 -31.12 5.20
C MET A 12 16.41 -31.62 6.66
N GLY A 13 16.45 -32.93 6.88
CA GLY A 13 16.62 -33.54 8.21
C GLY A 13 15.61 -33.10 9.29
N GLY A 14 14.42 -32.61 8.90
CA GLY A 14 13.40 -32.07 9.82
C GLY A 14 13.43 -30.56 10.08
N ALA A 15 14.39 -29.82 9.52
CA ALA A 15 14.53 -28.37 9.73
C ALA A 15 13.66 -27.51 8.78
N ALA A 16 13.24 -28.05 7.63
CA ALA A 16 12.43 -27.34 6.64
C ALA A 16 11.17 -26.65 7.19
N PRO A 17 10.33 -27.27 8.06
CA PRO A 17 9.17 -26.58 8.64
C PRO A 17 9.56 -25.38 9.50
N TYR A 18 10.72 -25.42 10.16
CA TYR A 18 11.22 -24.30 10.97
C TYR A 18 11.69 -23.13 10.10
N VAL A 19 12.39 -23.44 9.01
CA VAL A 19 12.88 -22.46 8.03
C VAL A 19 11.69 -21.79 7.35
N TRP A 20 10.83 -22.56 6.70
CA TRP A 20 9.66 -22.04 6.01
C TRP A 20 8.65 -21.37 6.96
N GLY A 21 8.51 -21.87 8.18
CA GLY A 21 7.74 -21.20 9.23
C GLY A 21 8.28 -19.82 9.57
N SER A 22 9.59 -19.68 9.76
CA SER A 22 10.24 -18.39 10.06
C SER A 22 10.14 -17.41 8.90
N TYR A 23 10.35 -17.87 7.67
CA TYR A 23 10.14 -17.06 6.46
C TYR A 23 8.66 -16.66 6.32
N GLY A 24 7.73 -17.58 6.59
CA GLY A 24 6.29 -17.31 6.58
C GLY A 24 5.90 -16.25 7.60
N VAL A 25 6.35 -16.35 8.85
CA VAL A 25 6.09 -15.35 9.89
C VAL A 25 6.67 -13.99 9.49
N THR A 26 7.90 -13.96 8.99
CA THR A 26 8.54 -12.71 8.53
C THR A 26 7.73 -12.07 7.39
N LEU A 27 7.31 -12.87 6.41
CA LEU A 27 6.54 -12.40 5.27
C LEU A 27 5.16 -11.89 5.70
N VAL A 28 4.51 -12.53 6.66
CA VAL A 28 3.26 -12.07 7.26
C VAL A 28 3.45 -10.72 7.95
N LEU A 29 4.50 -10.56 8.77
CA LEU A 29 4.80 -9.29 9.44
C LEU A 29 5.04 -8.15 8.44
N VAL A 30 5.85 -8.41 7.40
CA VAL A 30 6.11 -7.43 6.32
C VAL A 30 4.83 -7.08 5.58
N ALA A 31 4.00 -8.06 5.22
CA ALA A 31 2.73 -7.82 4.55
C ALA A 31 1.77 -7.00 5.41
N LEU A 32 1.71 -7.27 6.71
CA LEU A 32 0.87 -6.55 7.66
C LEU A 32 1.30 -5.08 7.77
N GLU A 33 2.60 -4.83 7.88
CA GLU A 33 3.17 -3.47 7.89
C GLU A 33 2.86 -2.74 6.57
N LEU A 34 3.02 -3.42 5.43
CA LEU A 34 2.72 -2.86 4.12
C LEU A 34 1.24 -2.49 3.98
N VAL A 35 0.34 -3.35 4.46
CA VAL A 35 -1.11 -3.08 4.48
C VAL A 35 -1.42 -1.88 5.38
N LEU A 36 -0.82 -1.78 6.56
CA LEU A 36 -0.98 -0.64 7.47
C LEU A 36 -0.50 0.66 6.83
N VAL A 37 0.67 0.65 6.19
CA VAL A 37 1.23 1.80 5.47
C VAL A 37 0.33 2.22 4.32
N LEU A 38 -0.15 1.26 3.52
CA LEU A 38 -1.06 1.54 2.40
C LEU A 38 -2.40 2.12 2.88
N ARG A 39 -2.95 1.62 3.99
CA ARG A 39 -4.17 2.19 4.60
C ARG A 39 -3.95 3.63 5.04
N ARG A 40 -2.86 3.92 5.75
CA ARG A 40 -2.50 5.28 6.17
C ARG A 40 -2.29 6.23 4.99
N ARG A 41 -1.71 5.74 3.89
CA ARG A 41 -1.53 6.51 2.66
C ARG A 41 -2.86 6.88 2.01
N LYS A 42 -3.84 5.97 2.00
CA LYS A 42 -5.18 6.25 1.48
C LYS A 42 -5.88 7.36 2.26
N ASP A 43 -5.74 7.39 3.58
CA ASP A 43 -6.35 8.42 4.43
C ASP A 43 -5.75 9.81 4.16
N THR A 44 -4.42 9.89 4.05
CA THR A 44 -3.71 11.14 3.72
C THR A 44 -4.00 11.60 2.29
N ALA A 45 -3.99 10.69 1.31
CA ALA A 45 -4.29 11.00 -0.08
C ALA A 45 -5.75 11.45 -0.27
N ALA A 46 -6.71 10.81 0.42
CA ALA A 46 -8.10 11.22 0.40
C ALA A 46 -8.29 12.64 0.96
N ARG A 47 -7.50 13.02 1.97
CA ARG A 47 -7.51 14.38 2.52
C ARG A 47 -6.96 15.39 1.53
N LEU A 48 -5.84 15.09 0.86
CA LEU A 48 -5.26 15.97 -0.16
C LEU A 48 -6.16 16.12 -1.39
N LEU A 49 -6.81 15.04 -1.84
CA LEU A 49 -7.76 15.07 -2.96
C LEU A 49 -8.99 15.93 -2.65
N ARG A 50 -9.45 15.99 -1.39
CA ARG A 50 -10.55 16.88 -0.97
C ARG A 50 -10.16 18.36 -1.06
N TRP A 51 -8.96 18.73 -0.58
CA TRP A 51 -8.45 20.09 -0.69
C TRP A 51 -8.32 20.54 -2.16
N ARG A 52 -7.83 19.67 -3.04
CA ARG A 52 -7.69 19.98 -4.47
C ARG A 52 -9.03 20.30 -5.17
N ARG A 53 -10.14 19.67 -4.76
CA ARG A 53 -11.46 19.95 -5.33
C ARG A 53 -12.10 21.24 -4.81
N ALA A 54 -11.85 21.58 -3.54
CA ALA A 54 -12.33 22.84 -2.96
C ALA A 54 -11.60 24.04 -3.58
N VAL A 55 -10.26 23.99 -3.64
CA VAL A 55 -9.45 25.06 -4.24
C VAL A 55 -9.77 25.26 -5.73
N GLY A 56 -10.09 24.19 -6.48
CA GLY A 56 -10.48 24.31 -7.88
C GLY A 56 -11.85 24.97 -8.12
N LYS A 57 -12.73 25.02 -7.11
CA LYS A 57 -14.06 25.64 -7.20
C LYS A 57 -14.02 27.15 -6.90
N ASP A 58 -13.06 27.59 -6.09
CA ASP A 58 -12.92 28.98 -5.66
C ASP A 58 -12.17 29.86 -6.67
N VAL A 59 -11.45 29.27 -7.63
CA VAL A 59 -10.82 30.01 -8.75
C VAL A 59 -11.88 30.48 -9.79
N GLY A 60 -13.16 30.11 -9.62
CA GLY A 60 -14.25 30.35 -10.57
C GLY A 60 -15.34 31.35 -10.18
N GLY A 61 -15.17 32.24 -9.19
CA GLY A 61 -16.14 33.34 -8.96
C GLY A 61 -15.84 34.13 -7.68
N PRO A 62 -15.86 35.48 -7.71
CA PRO A 62 -17.04 36.30 -8.03
C PRO A 62 -16.91 37.32 -9.20
N GLN A 63 -15.81 37.32 -9.97
CA GLN A 63 -15.58 38.38 -10.98
C GLN A 63 -16.58 38.38 -12.15
N ALA A 64 -17.11 37.22 -12.55
CA ALA A 64 -18.07 37.12 -13.67
C ALA A 64 -19.47 37.71 -13.37
N ARG A 65 -19.78 38.09 -12.11
CA ARG A 65 -21.05 38.75 -11.76
C ARG A 65 -20.96 40.28 -11.81
N MET A 66 -19.75 40.84 -11.77
CA MET A 66 -19.56 42.30 -11.76
C MET A 66 -19.51 42.89 -13.18
N GLU A 67 -19.05 42.14 -14.19
CA GLU A 67 -19.00 42.62 -15.59
C GLU A 67 -20.36 42.61 -16.31
N SER A 68 -21.39 41.94 -15.77
CA SER A 68 -22.73 41.94 -16.39
C SER A 68 -23.64 43.05 -15.88
N ILE A 69 -23.13 43.98 -15.06
CA ILE A 69 -23.88 45.08 -14.44
C ILE A 69 -23.39 46.47 -14.93
N GLU A 70 -22.25 46.56 -15.63
CA GLU A 70 -21.85 47.76 -16.41
C GLU A 70 -22.26 47.64 -17.88
#